data_AF-A0A9J6E162-F1
#
_entry.id   AF-A0A9J6E162-F1
#
_cell.length_a   1.000
_cell.length_b   1.000
_cell.length_c   1.000
_cell.angle_alpha   90.00
_cell.angle_beta   90.00
_cell.angle_gamma   90.00
#
_symmetry.space_group_name_H-M   'P 1'
#
loop_
_entity.id
_entity.type
_entity.pdbx_description
1 polymer ?
#
loop_
_entity_poly.entity_id
_entity_poly.type
_entity_poly.pdbx_seq_one_letter_code
_entity_poly.pdbx_strand_id
1 'polypeptide(L)'
;MRCVLPGNVLFEELVGGLRTVTTSVLFTSKNAASTERGRQPDFGLVVHLRFFLLSERICETYLASIIDGLVRNINEATCQARKCAFCVRKGIPPKEVCALFGGVQPSWRHVKRVCKILKAELWRQVRLFQDWLRVVRYSLLPQSQAAQHLRWLRQQLGVLTDVRWKQVLNPLLKVFDKQRREEQKRIVVLQDAYIPVEIERWLRKGPKFAVPPCVSAHELVGLNRDLSVKANQDGDRCLQDGPLRGHKFPAKEAGWFEDTRPDAVWMLFAIKSDLEEP
;
A
#
# COMPACT_ATOMS: atom_id res chain seq x y z
N MET A 1 15.61 -1.06 -13.11
CA MET A 1 15.53 -1.90 -11.89
C MET A 1 14.21 -2.65 -11.89
N ARG A 2 14.19 -3.92 -12.29
CA ARG A 2 13.06 -4.81 -11.99
C ARG A 2 13.29 -5.31 -10.57
N CYS A 3 12.57 -4.75 -9.60
CA CYS A 3 12.56 -5.32 -8.25
C CYS A 3 11.81 -6.66 -8.35
N VAL A 4 12.54 -7.73 -8.64
CA VAL A 4 12.04 -9.09 -8.55
C VAL A 4 11.89 -9.39 -7.06
N LEU A 5 10.69 -9.16 -6.53
CA LEU A 5 10.33 -9.72 -5.24
C LEU A 5 10.38 -11.25 -5.38
N PRO A 6 10.75 -12.00 -4.34
CA PRO A 6 10.91 -13.47 -4.38
C PRO A 6 9.64 -14.28 -4.70
N GLY A 7 8.57 -13.66 -5.19
CA GLY A 7 7.34 -14.31 -5.68
C GLY A 7 7.31 -14.64 -7.18
N ASN A 8 8.35 -14.30 -7.97
CA ASN A 8 8.32 -14.52 -9.42
C ASN A 8 8.37 -15.99 -9.87
N VAL A 9 8.82 -16.91 -9.02
CA VAL A 9 8.87 -18.35 -9.36
C VAL A 9 7.46 -18.91 -9.57
N LEU A 10 6.51 -18.49 -8.74
CA LEU A 10 5.10 -18.91 -8.85
C LEU A 10 4.41 -18.33 -10.08
N PHE A 11 4.87 -17.21 -10.63
CA PHE A 11 4.24 -16.58 -11.79
C PHE A 11 4.52 -17.34 -13.09
N GLU A 12 5.77 -17.76 -13.30
CA GLU A 12 6.17 -18.59 -14.46
C GLU A 12 5.47 -19.96 -14.43
N GLU A 13 5.31 -20.58 -13.25
CA GLU A 13 4.55 -21.83 -13.10
C GLU A 13 3.05 -21.65 -13.38
N LEU A 14 2.45 -20.54 -12.97
CA LEU A 14 1.02 -20.25 -13.20
C LEU A 14 0.73 -19.98 -14.68
N VAL A 15 1.61 -19.22 -15.35
CA VAL A 15 1.51 -18.95 -16.79
C VAL A 15 1.79 -20.22 -17.61
N GLY A 16 2.74 -21.04 -17.15
CA GLY A 16 3.02 -22.35 -17.72
C GLY A 16 1.79 -23.27 -17.65
N GLY A 17 1.19 -23.43 -16.46
CA GLY A 17 0.02 -24.29 -16.25
C GLY A 17 -1.23 -23.86 -17.03
N LEU A 18 -1.49 -22.55 -17.11
CA LEU A 18 -2.62 -22.01 -17.87
C LEU A 18 -2.52 -22.33 -19.37
N ARG A 19 -1.30 -22.30 -19.94
CA ARG A 19 -1.06 -22.65 -21.36
C ARG A 19 -1.32 -24.13 -21.61
N THR A 20 -0.88 -25.01 -20.71
CA THR A 20 -1.05 -26.46 -20.86
C THR A 20 -2.53 -26.86 -20.84
N VAL A 21 -3.33 -26.25 -19.95
CA VAL A 21 -4.76 -26.52 -19.86
C VAL A 21 -5.52 -26.06 -21.11
N THR A 22 -5.18 -24.87 -21.65
CA THR A 22 -5.83 -24.38 -22.88
C THR A 22 -5.52 -25.25 -24.11
N THR A 23 -4.28 -25.76 -24.23
CA THR A 23 -3.94 -26.69 -25.32
C THR A 23 -4.66 -28.03 -25.23
N SER A 24 -4.87 -28.57 -24.03
CA SER A 24 -5.56 -29.85 -23.84
C SER A 24 -7.04 -29.79 -24.20
N VAL A 25 -7.72 -28.68 -23.86
CA VAL A 25 -9.14 -28.47 -24.17
C VAL A 25 -9.37 -28.23 -25.67
N LEU A 26 -8.42 -27.59 -26.36
CA LEU A 26 -8.50 -27.39 -27.81
C LEU A 26 -8.28 -28.68 -28.62
N PHE A 27 -7.53 -29.65 -28.08
CA PHE A 27 -7.26 -30.93 -28.77
C PHE A 27 -8.44 -31.89 -28.73
N THR A 28 -9.22 -31.90 -27.64
CA THR A 28 -10.40 -32.78 -27.51
C THR A 28 -11.57 -32.31 -28.39
N SER A 29 -11.71 -30.99 -28.60
CA SER A 29 -12.73 -30.42 -29.48
C SER A 29 -12.53 -30.78 -30.96
N LYS A 30 -11.27 -30.84 -31.45
CA LYS A 30 -10.98 -31.17 -32.86
C LYS A 30 -11.17 -32.65 -33.19
N ASN A 31 -10.94 -33.55 -32.24
CA ASN A 31 -11.06 -34.99 -32.49
C ASN A 31 -12.52 -35.49 -32.45
N ALA A 32 -13.43 -34.75 -31.80
CA ALA A 32 -14.86 -35.08 -31.78
C ALA A 32 -15.56 -34.88 -33.14
N ALA A 33 -14.99 -34.10 -34.06
CA ALA A 33 -15.63 -33.74 -35.33
C ALA A 33 -15.35 -34.71 -36.50
N SER A 34 -14.63 -35.82 -36.30
CA SER A 34 -14.15 -36.67 -37.40
C SER A 34 -14.61 -38.13 -37.39
N THR A 35 -15.50 -38.53 -36.46
CA THR A 35 -15.88 -39.95 -36.32
C THR A 35 -17.39 -40.17 -36.44
N GLU A 36 -17.94 -39.89 -37.62
CA GLU A 36 -19.24 -40.42 -38.04
C GLU A 36 -19.07 -41.31 -39.28
N ARG A 37 -18.85 -42.61 -39.05
CA ARG A 37 -19.43 -43.71 -39.86
C ARG A 37 -19.08 -45.10 -39.29
N GLY A 38 -20.00 -45.61 -38.46
CA GLY A 38 -20.39 -47.02 -38.37
C GLY A 38 -19.45 -48.00 -37.66
N ARG A 39 -19.70 -48.26 -36.36
CA ARG A 39 -19.80 -49.61 -35.73
C ARG A 39 -20.02 -49.51 -34.20
N GLN A 40 -20.55 -50.61 -33.66
CA GLN A 40 -21.10 -50.82 -32.31
C GLN A 40 -20.32 -50.18 -31.14
N PRO A 41 -21.05 -49.66 -30.13
CA PRO A 41 -20.51 -49.32 -28.83
C PRO A 41 -20.39 -50.59 -27.98
N ASP A 42 -19.41 -50.65 -27.09
CA ASP A 42 -19.57 -51.05 -25.68
C ASP A 42 -18.17 -51.20 -25.04
N PHE A 43 -18.04 -50.79 -23.78
CA PHE A 43 -16.81 -50.69 -22.96
C PHE A 43 -15.92 -49.43 -23.10
N GLY A 44 -15.96 -48.68 -24.20
CA GLY A 44 -15.16 -47.44 -24.34
C GLY A 44 -15.68 -46.22 -23.54
N LEU A 45 -16.98 -46.17 -23.27
CA LEU A 45 -17.63 -44.99 -22.65
C LEU A 45 -17.30 -44.82 -21.15
N VAL A 46 -17.09 -45.92 -20.43
CA VAL A 46 -16.86 -45.91 -18.97
C VAL A 46 -15.47 -45.39 -18.62
N VAL A 47 -14.47 -45.68 -19.46
CA VAL A 47 -13.10 -45.16 -19.29
C VAL A 47 -13.04 -43.67 -19.63
N HIS A 48 -13.79 -43.23 -20.64
CA HIS A 48 -13.88 -41.82 -21.02
C HIS A 48 -14.58 -40.97 -19.95
N LEU A 49 -15.67 -41.46 -19.35
CA LEU A 49 -16.36 -40.79 -18.24
C LEU A 49 -15.49 -40.72 -16.98
N ARG A 50 -14.71 -41.75 -16.65
CA ARG A 50 -13.77 -41.68 -15.53
C ARG A 50 -12.62 -40.71 -15.79
N PHE A 51 -12.11 -40.63 -17.02
CA PHE A 51 -11.07 -39.65 -17.37
C PHE A 51 -11.60 -38.21 -17.36
N PHE A 52 -12.85 -38.01 -17.78
CA PHE A 52 -13.52 -36.70 -17.72
C PHE A 52 -13.77 -36.28 -16.26
N LEU A 53 -14.27 -37.17 -15.40
CA LEU A 53 -14.50 -36.90 -13.98
C LEU A 53 -13.20 -36.73 -13.18
N LEU A 54 -12.12 -37.46 -13.55
CA LEU A 54 -10.77 -37.22 -12.99
C LEU A 54 -10.20 -35.90 -13.49
N SER A 55 -10.39 -35.54 -14.76
CA SER A 55 -10.00 -34.24 -15.30
C SER A 55 -10.74 -33.09 -14.63
N GLU A 56 -12.03 -33.23 -14.34
CA GLU A 56 -12.84 -32.23 -13.63
C GLU A 56 -12.35 -32.05 -12.18
N ARG A 57 -12.12 -33.14 -11.43
CA ARG A 57 -11.60 -33.04 -10.05
C ARG A 57 -10.18 -32.48 -9.95
N ILE A 58 -9.30 -32.86 -10.89
CA ILE A 58 -7.94 -32.30 -10.96
C ILE A 58 -8.00 -30.80 -11.29
N CYS A 59 -8.92 -30.37 -12.15
CA CYS A 59 -9.15 -28.96 -12.42
C CYS A 59 -9.65 -28.20 -11.18
N GLU A 60 -10.63 -28.72 -10.43
CA GLU A 60 -11.17 -28.04 -9.24
C GLU A 60 -10.10 -27.80 -8.16
N THR A 61 -9.30 -28.82 -7.84
CA THR A 61 -8.23 -28.72 -6.84
C THR A 61 -7.13 -27.74 -7.27
N TYR A 62 -6.74 -27.77 -8.54
CA TYR A 62 -5.75 -26.84 -9.09
C TYR A 62 -6.25 -25.39 -9.10
N LEU A 63 -7.51 -25.17 -9.49
CA LEU A 63 -8.13 -23.85 -9.49
C LEU A 63 -8.29 -23.28 -8.08
N ALA A 64 -8.67 -24.11 -7.11
CA ALA A 64 -8.70 -23.70 -5.70
C ALA A 64 -7.31 -23.24 -5.25
N SER A 65 -6.25 -23.98 -5.60
CA SER A 65 -4.86 -23.62 -5.31
C SER A 65 -4.46 -22.27 -5.95
N ILE A 66 -4.85 -22.03 -7.22
CA ILE A 66 -4.60 -20.75 -7.89
C ILE A 66 -5.29 -19.60 -7.14
N ILE A 67 -6.57 -19.76 -6.79
CA ILE A 67 -7.35 -18.74 -6.09
C ILE A 67 -6.71 -18.43 -4.73
N ASP A 68 -6.34 -19.46 -3.97
CA ASP A 68 -5.66 -19.28 -2.68
C ASP A 68 -4.31 -18.58 -2.83
N GLY A 69 -3.56 -18.89 -3.89
CA GLY A 69 -2.33 -18.20 -4.25
C GLY A 69 -2.56 -16.71 -4.53
N LEU A 70 -3.58 -16.37 -5.33
CA LEU A 70 -3.95 -14.98 -5.62
C LEU A 70 -4.37 -14.22 -4.36
N VAL A 71 -5.20 -14.82 -3.51
CA VAL A 71 -5.66 -14.24 -2.24
C VAL A 71 -4.47 -13.94 -1.32
N ARG A 72 -3.53 -14.89 -1.21
CA ARG A 72 -2.29 -14.73 -0.43
C ARG A 72 -1.43 -13.58 -0.96
N ASN A 73 -1.26 -13.51 -2.28
CA ASN A 73 -0.47 -12.47 -2.93
C ASN A 73 -1.10 -11.07 -2.77
N ILE A 74 -2.43 -10.96 -2.86
CA ILE A 74 -3.15 -9.70 -2.58
C ILE A 74 -2.90 -9.25 -1.13
N ASN A 75 -3.02 -10.17 -0.17
CA ASN A 75 -2.83 -9.87 1.25
C ASN A 75 -1.39 -9.39 1.53
N GLU A 76 -0.39 -10.15 1.07
CA GLU A 76 1.03 -9.81 1.28
C GLU A 76 1.37 -8.46 0.63
N ALA A 77 0.99 -8.24 -0.64
CA ALA A 77 1.24 -6.98 -1.32
C ALA A 77 0.58 -5.78 -0.62
N THR A 78 -0.66 -5.95 -0.14
CA THR A 78 -1.38 -4.92 0.62
C THR A 78 -0.69 -4.61 1.94
N CYS A 79 -0.26 -5.64 2.68
CA CYS A 79 0.47 -5.47 3.94
C CYS A 79 1.82 -4.76 3.74
N GLN A 80 2.58 -5.12 2.70
CA GLN A 80 3.84 -4.45 2.37
C GLN A 80 3.63 -2.98 1.95
N ALA A 81 2.55 -2.69 1.22
CA ALA A 81 2.21 -1.32 0.84
C ALA A 81 1.87 -0.46 2.08
N ARG A 82 1.09 -1.02 3.02
CA ARG A 82 0.78 -0.40 4.31
C ARG A 82 2.03 -0.21 5.18
N LYS A 83 2.94 -1.19 5.21
CA LYS A 83 4.24 -1.10 5.89
C LYS A 83 5.08 0.06 5.36
N CYS A 84 5.25 0.16 4.03
CA CYS A 84 5.98 1.28 3.40
C CYS A 84 5.37 2.63 3.78
N ALA A 85 4.03 2.74 3.73
CA ALA A 85 3.31 3.96 4.10
C ALA A 85 3.50 4.32 5.58
N PHE A 86 3.45 3.33 6.48
CA PHE A 86 3.68 3.53 7.90
C PHE A 86 5.11 4.02 8.19
N CYS A 87 6.11 3.32 7.65
CA CYS A 87 7.53 3.67 7.79
C CYS A 87 7.82 5.10 7.33
N VAL A 88 7.28 5.51 6.17
CA VAL A 88 7.43 6.89 5.65
C VAL A 88 6.81 7.92 6.59
N ARG A 89 5.61 7.65 7.13
CA ARG A 89 4.92 8.58 8.05
C ARG A 89 5.63 8.70 9.39
N LYS A 90 6.25 7.64 9.86
CA LYS A 90 6.88 7.57 11.18
C LYS A 90 8.38 7.85 11.19
N GLY A 91 8.99 8.13 10.04
CA GLY A 91 10.44 8.40 10.00
C GLY A 91 11.30 7.15 10.15
N ILE A 92 10.74 5.96 9.96
CA ILE A 92 11.43 4.68 10.21
C ILE A 92 11.93 4.12 8.88
N PRO A 93 13.24 3.90 8.68
CA PRO A 93 13.74 3.29 7.46
C PRO A 93 13.45 1.77 7.45
N PRO A 94 12.70 1.24 6.46
CA PRO A 94 12.50 -0.21 6.36
C PRO A 94 13.83 -0.93 6.12
N LYS A 95 14.08 -2.02 6.84
CA LYS A 95 15.33 -2.79 6.72
C LYS A 95 15.55 -3.30 5.31
N GLU A 96 14.48 -3.72 4.64
CA GLU A 96 14.53 -4.24 3.27
C GLU A 96 14.97 -3.15 2.29
N VAL A 97 14.53 -1.91 2.51
CA VAL A 97 14.92 -0.77 1.67
C VAL A 97 16.36 -0.35 1.93
N CYS A 98 16.82 -0.39 3.18
CA CYS A 98 18.23 -0.15 3.49
C CYS A 98 19.14 -1.23 2.87
N ALA A 99 18.72 -2.49 2.91
CA ALA A 99 19.48 -3.61 2.36
C ALA A 99 19.70 -3.49 0.83
N LEU A 100 18.81 -2.82 0.10
CA LEU A 100 19.00 -2.54 -1.34
C LEU A 100 20.23 -1.68 -1.64
N PHE A 101 20.73 -0.92 -0.67
CA PHE A 101 21.92 -0.08 -0.81
C PHE A 101 23.20 -0.77 -0.29
N GLY A 102 23.11 -2.05 0.08
CA GLY A 102 24.24 -2.83 0.58
C GLY A 102 24.81 -2.23 1.86
N GLY A 103 26.13 -1.96 1.86
CA GLY A 103 26.84 -1.34 2.99
C GLY A 103 26.73 0.18 3.08
N VAL A 104 26.14 0.84 2.07
CA VAL A 104 26.04 2.31 2.05
C VAL A 104 24.74 2.74 2.73
N GLN A 105 24.82 3.56 3.77
CA GLN A 105 23.64 4.09 4.45
C GLN A 105 22.95 5.14 3.56
N PRO A 106 21.72 4.87 3.03
CA PRO A 106 21.03 5.85 2.20
C PRO A 106 20.53 7.02 3.04
N SER A 107 20.52 8.21 2.46
CA SER A 107 19.90 9.36 3.13
C SER A 107 18.37 9.16 3.24
N TRP A 108 17.76 9.72 4.29
CA TRP A 108 16.32 9.57 4.55
C TRP A 108 15.45 10.01 3.37
N ARG A 109 15.86 11.05 2.63
CA ARG A 109 15.16 11.51 1.42
C ARG A 109 15.13 10.43 0.33
N HIS A 110 16.21 9.67 0.16
CA HIS A 110 16.25 8.55 -0.78
C HIS A 110 15.34 7.41 -0.32
N VAL A 111 15.44 7.00 0.95
CA VAL A 111 14.56 5.97 1.53
C VAL A 111 13.09 6.33 1.32
N LYS A 112 12.69 7.58 1.60
CA LYS A 112 11.31 8.05 1.41
C LYS A 112 10.85 7.94 -0.05
N ARG A 113 11.71 8.30 -1.02
CA ARG A 113 11.40 8.17 -2.46
C ARG A 113 11.23 6.70 -2.85
N VAL A 114 12.16 5.83 -2.45
CA VAL A 114 12.09 4.39 -2.75
C VAL A 114 10.84 3.76 -2.14
N CYS A 115 10.51 4.05 -0.88
CA CYS A 115 9.28 3.57 -0.25
C CYS A 115 8.01 4.04 -0.98
N LYS A 116 7.98 5.26 -1.53
CA LYS A 116 6.85 5.74 -2.33
C LYS A 116 6.72 4.96 -3.64
N ILE A 117 7.83 4.68 -4.32
CA ILE A 117 7.85 3.88 -5.54
C ILE A 117 7.38 2.45 -5.24
N LEU A 118 7.93 1.80 -4.22
CA LEU A 118 7.54 0.45 -3.81
C LEU A 118 6.06 0.39 -3.41
N LYS A 119 5.57 1.37 -2.63
CA LYS A 119 4.13 1.46 -2.31
C LYS A 119 3.28 1.52 -3.58
N ALA A 120 3.63 2.38 -4.54
CA ALA A 120 2.87 2.52 -5.78
C ALA A 120 2.86 1.21 -6.59
N GLU A 121 4.00 0.52 -6.66
CA GLU A 121 4.15 -0.75 -7.36
C GLU A 121 3.36 -1.88 -6.70
N LEU A 122 3.41 -1.99 -5.37
CA LEU A 122 2.63 -2.97 -4.62
C LEU A 122 1.11 -2.77 -4.82
N TRP A 123 0.63 -1.53 -4.89
CA TRP A 123 -0.77 -1.27 -5.24
C TRP A 123 -1.13 -1.62 -6.69
N ARG A 124 -0.17 -1.53 -7.63
CA ARG A 124 -0.37 -2.03 -9.00
C ARG A 124 -0.50 -3.55 -9.01
N GLN A 125 0.36 -4.25 -8.26
CA GLN A 125 0.28 -5.71 -8.11
C GLN A 125 -1.05 -6.15 -7.49
N VAL A 126 -1.54 -5.46 -6.45
CA VAL A 126 -2.87 -5.74 -5.87
C VAL A 126 -3.98 -5.66 -6.92
N ARG A 127 -3.99 -4.61 -7.75
CA ARG A 127 -4.98 -4.49 -8.84
C ARG A 127 -4.85 -5.62 -9.85
N LEU A 128 -3.64 -5.94 -10.28
CA LEU A 128 -3.37 -7.03 -11.21
C LEU A 128 -3.90 -8.38 -10.69
N PHE A 129 -3.60 -8.72 -9.42
CA PHE A 129 -4.08 -9.96 -8.82
C PHE A 129 -5.60 -9.98 -8.64
N GLN A 130 -6.22 -8.83 -8.33
CA GLN A 130 -7.68 -8.72 -8.29
C GLN A 130 -8.31 -8.93 -9.66
N ASP A 131 -7.70 -8.39 -10.73
CA ASP A 131 -8.17 -8.58 -12.09
C ASP A 131 -8.04 -10.04 -12.53
N TRP A 132 -6.93 -10.72 -12.22
CA TRP A 132 -6.80 -12.16 -12.45
C TRP A 132 -7.83 -12.98 -11.66
N LEU A 133 -8.07 -12.63 -10.40
CA LEU A 133 -9.10 -13.29 -9.60
C LEU A 133 -10.50 -13.13 -10.21
N ARG A 134 -10.79 -11.96 -10.81
CA ARG A 134 -12.05 -11.75 -11.56
C ARG A 134 -12.11 -12.65 -12.78
N VAL A 135 -11.07 -12.65 -13.61
CA VAL A 135 -11.02 -13.49 -14.83
C VAL A 135 -11.24 -14.96 -14.47
N VAL A 136 -10.49 -15.49 -13.50
CA VAL A 136 -10.64 -16.89 -13.05
C VAL A 136 -12.06 -17.17 -12.58
N ARG A 137 -12.70 -16.27 -11.81
CA ARG A 137 -14.06 -16.50 -11.30
C ARG A 137 -15.14 -16.42 -12.37
N TYR A 138 -15.05 -15.47 -13.30
CA TYR A 138 -16.01 -15.36 -14.41
C TYR A 138 -15.84 -16.47 -15.45
N SER A 139 -14.66 -17.10 -15.55
CA SER A 139 -14.46 -18.29 -16.38
C SER A 139 -15.06 -19.56 -15.78
N LEU A 140 -15.31 -19.60 -14.46
CA LEU A 140 -15.77 -20.81 -13.75
C LEU A 140 -17.24 -20.79 -13.37
N LEU A 141 -17.81 -19.61 -13.15
CA LEU A 141 -19.15 -19.45 -12.59
C LEU A 141 -20.01 -18.58 -13.51
N PRO A 142 -21.34 -18.80 -13.55
CA PRO A 142 -22.27 -17.85 -14.14
C PRO A 142 -22.07 -16.45 -13.57
N GLN A 143 -22.31 -15.42 -14.38
CA GLN A 143 -21.99 -14.02 -14.06
C GLN A 143 -22.53 -13.55 -12.69
N SER A 144 -23.76 -13.93 -12.34
CA SER A 144 -24.40 -13.58 -11.06
C SER A 144 -23.70 -14.24 -9.86
N GLN A 145 -23.37 -15.52 -9.96
CA GLN A 145 -22.67 -16.28 -8.92
C GLN A 145 -21.22 -15.81 -8.77
N ALA A 146 -20.52 -15.55 -9.88
CA ALA A 146 -19.17 -15.01 -9.88
C ALA A 146 -19.12 -13.65 -9.14
N ALA A 147 -20.08 -12.76 -9.41
CA ALA A 147 -20.18 -11.46 -8.75
C ALA A 147 -20.43 -11.59 -7.24
N GLN A 148 -21.35 -12.46 -6.83
CA GLN A 148 -21.62 -12.74 -5.41
C GLN A 148 -20.38 -13.30 -4.70
N HIS A 149 -19.71 -14.29 -5.32
CA HIS A 149 -18.52 -14.91 -4.76
C HIS A 149 -17.34 -13.94 -4.67
N LEU A 150 -17.15 -13.05 -5.65
CA LEU A 150 -16.14 -12.00 -5.61
C LEU A 150 -16.41 -10.98 -4.51
N ARG A 151 -17.68 -10.62 -4.25
CA ARG A 151 -18.05 -9.76 -3.11
C ARG A 151 -17.68 -10.42 -1.78
N TRP A 152 -18.05 -11.68 -1.59
CA TRP A 152 -17.69 -12.46 -0.40
C TRP A 152 -16.16 -12.56 -0.23
N LEU A 153 -15.41 -12.88 -1.29
CA LEU A 153 -13.95 -12.95 -1.25
C LEU A 153 -13.31 -11.61 -0.86
N ARG A 154 -13.84 -10.48 -1.33
CA ARG A 154 -13.33 -9.15 -0.95
C ARG A 154 -13.52 -8.88 0.55
N GLN A 155 -14.65 -9.27 1.12
CA GLN A 155 -14.88 -9.14 2.56
C GLN A 155 -13.88 -10.00 3.35
N GLN A 156 -13.69 -11.25 2.94
CA GLN A 156 -12.70 -12.15 3.55
C GLN A 156 -11.26 -11.61 3.42
N LEU A 157 -10.89 -11.10 2.24
CA LEU A 157 -9.60 -10.46 2.01
C LEU A 157 -9.36 -9.28 2.94
N GLY A 158 -10.38 -8.46 3.20
CA GLY A 158 -10.31 -7.36 4.17
C GLY A 158 -9.94 -7.86 5.57
N VAL A 159 -10.68 -8.86 6.08
CA VAL A 159 -10.44 -9.46 7.40
C VAL A 159 -9.04 -10.07 7.47
N LEU A 160 -8.65 -10.89 6.49
CA LEU A 160 -7.34 -11.54 6.44
C LEU A 160 -6.20 -10.52 6.36
N THR A 161 -6.39 -9.44 5.60
CA THR A 161 -5.40 -8.36 5.49
C THR A 161 -5.25 -7.62 6.81
N ASP A 162 -6.34 -7.37 7.54
CA ASP A 162 -6.27 -6.67 8.82
C ASP A 162 -5.63 -7.52 9.91
N VAL A 163 -5.91 -8.83 9.96
CA VAL A 163 -5.22 -9.77 10.86
C VAL A 163 -3.72 -9.79 10.57
N ARG A 164 -3.35 -9.96 9.30
CA ARG A 164 -1.93 -9.96 8.88
C ARG A 164 -1.27 -8.62 9.14
N TRP A 165 -1.96 -7.52 8.88
CA TRP A 165 -1.44 -6.18 9.15
C TRP A 165 -1.16 -5.96 10.63
N LYS A 166 -2.02 -6.41 11.55
CA LYS A 166 -1.76 -6.35 13.00
C LYS A 166 -0.48 -7.09 13.38
N GLN A 167 -0.22 -8.26 12.79
CA GLN A 167 1.01 -9.02 13.02
C GLN A 167 2.27 -8.24 12.59
N VAL A 168 2.20 -7.53 11.46
CA VAL A 168 3.30 -6.69 10.95
C VAL A 168 3.44 -5.37 11.71
N LEU A 169 2.33 -4.77 12.12
CA LEU A 169 2.29 -3.46 12.78
C LEU A 169 2.89 -3.50 14.19
N ASN A 170 2.61 -4.55 14.97
CA ASN A 170 3.05 -4.64 16.36
C ASN A 170 4.58 -4.55 16.53
N PRO A 171 5.41 -5.28 15.75
CA PRO A 171 6.86 -5.10 15.76
C PRO A 171 7.30 -3.70 15.35
N LEU A 172 6.64 -3.09 14.35
CA LEU A 172 6.98 -1.74 13.88
C LEU A 172 6.70 -0.67 14.93
N LEU A 173 5.61 -0.82 15.70
CA LEU A 173 5.30 0.07 16.83
C LEU A 173 6.38 -0.01 17.91
N LYS A 174 6.89 -1.21 18.23
CA LYS A 174 7.99 -1.38 19.19
C LYS A 174 9.27 -0.67 18.72
N VAL A 175 9.59 -0.77 17.43
CA VAL A 175 10.74 -0.05 16.84
C VAL A 175 10.54 1.46 16.91
N PHE A 176 9.35 1.95 16.56
CA PHE A 176 8.99 3.36 16.65
C PHE A 176 9.14 3.90 18.07
N ASP A 177 8.59 3.19 19.06
CA ASP A 177 8.63 3.61 20.46
C ASP A 177 10.06 3.61 21.00
N LYS A 178 10.90 2.64 20.59
CA LYS A 178 12.32 2.60 20.93
C LYS A 178 13.05 3.83 20.36
N GLN A 179 12.88 4.11 19.07
CA GLN A 179 13.49 5.26 18.41
C GLN A 179 13.05 6.57 19.08
N ARG A 180 11.76 6.72 19.37
CA ARG A 180 11.22 7.90 20.05
C ARG A 180 11.82 8.09 21.46
N ARG A 181 12.03 7.02 22.22
CA ARG A 181 12.68 7.08 23.54
C ARG A 181 14.16 7.47 23.42
N GLU A 182 14.86 7.00 22.40
CA GLU A 182 16.26 7.38 22.14
C GLU A 182 16.38 8.85 21.73
N GLU A 183 15.48 9.33 20.87
CA GLU A 183 15.40 10.75 20.49
C GLU A 183 15.10 11.65 21.70
N GLN A 184 14.22 11.21 22.61
CA GLN A 184 13.92 11.94 23.85
C GLN A 184 15.11 12.03 24.82
N LYS A 185 16.02 11.05 24.82
CA LYS A 185 17.22 11.08 25.67
C LYS A 185 18.31 12.02 25.13
N ARG A 186 18.20 12.45 23.87
CA ARG A 186 19.22 13.27 23.19
C ARG A 186 19.03 14.78 23.41
N ILE A 187 18.47 15.19 24.55
CA ILE A 187 18.56 16.58 25.00
C ILE A 187 19.99 16.78 25.47
N VAL A 188 20.83 17.31 24.59
CA VAL A 188 22.20 17.67 24.92
C VAL A 188 22.14 19.00 25.67
N VAL A 189 22.36 18.96 26.98
CA VAL A 189 22.62 20.16 27.78
C VAL A 189 24.01 20.64 27.40
N LEU A 190 24.10 21.75 26.66
CA LEU A 190 25.36 22.42 26.36
C LEU A 190 25.77 23.27 27.58
N GLN A 191 26.96 22.99 28.13
CA GLN A 191 27.66 23.79 29.15
C GLN A 191 26.89 24.11 30.44
N ASP A 192 26.76 23.13 31.34
CA ASP A 192 26.27 23.29 32.74
C ASP A 192 25.04 24.18 32.93
N ALA A 193 24.26 24.39 31.88
CA ALA A 193 23.09 25.24 31.91
C ALA A 193 22.00 24.47 32.65
N TYR A 194 21.70 24.91 33.86
CA TYR A 194 20.57 24.38 34.62
C TYR A 194 19.29 24.73 33.86
N ILE A 195 18.65 23.72 33.25
CA ILE A 195 17.33 23.85 32.66
C ILE A 195 16.33 23.45 33.75
N PRO A 196 15.48 24.38 34.23
CA PRO A 196 14.41 24.05 35.16
C PRO A 196 13.50 22.94 34.60
N VAL A 197 13.05 22.04 35.46
CA VAL A 197 12.26 20.84 35.07
C VAL A 197 10.98 21.23 34.33
N GLU A 198 10.40 22.39 34.63
CA GLU A 198 9.23 22.91 33.91
C GLU A 198 9.60 23.21 32.45
N ILE A 199 10.71 23.91 32.22
CA ILE A 199 11.19 24.28 30.89
C ILE A 199 11.64 23.03 30.11
N GLU A 200 12.28 22.07 30.77
CA GLU A 200 12.63 20.79 30.14
C GLU A 200 11.37 20.05 29.65
N ARG A 201 10.30 20.04 30.46
CA ARG A 201 9.01 19.44 30.09
C ARG A 201 8.39 20.14 28.88
N TRP A 202 8.56 21.45 28.72
CA TRP A 202 8.11 22.21 27.55
C TRP A 202 8.99 21.97 26.32
N LEU A 203 10.32 22.03 26.48
CA LEU A 203 11.28 21.76 25.39
C LEU A 203 11.11 20.34 24.83
N ARG A 204 10.79 19.36 25.67
CA ARG A 204 10.45 17.97 25.26
C ARG A 204 9.23 17.87 24.34
N LYS A 205 8.30 18.82 24.40
CA LYS A 205 7.13 18.84 23.48
C LYS A 205 7.52 19.36 22.09
N GLY A 206 8.65 20.06 21.98
CA GLY A 206 9.17 20.64 20.73
C GLY A 206 8.82 22.13 20.59
N PRO A 207 9.46 22.82 19.62
CA PRO A 207 9.39 24.29 19.48
C PRO A 207 7.98 24.83 19.21
N LYS A 208 7.06 23.99 18.70
CA LYS A 208 5.65 24.35 18.50
C LYS A 208 4.86 24.52 19.80
N PHE A 209 5.39 24.01 20.91
CA PHE A 209 4.83 24.15 22.25
C PHE A 209 5.72 25.05 23.13
N ALA A 210 6.49 25.95 22.51
CA ALA A 210 7.03 27.08 23.26
C ALA A 210 5.89 27.73 24.03
N VAL A 211 6.16 28.13 25.28
CA VAL A 211 5.20 28.82 26.13
C VAL A 211 4.61 29.95 25.29
N PRO A 212 3.29 29.93 25.00
CA PRO A 212 2.68 31.04 24.28
C PRO A 212 3.05 32.29 25.08
N PRO A 213 3.56 33.34 24.43
CA PRO A 213 4.01 34.51 25.15
C PRO A 213 2.84 34.97 26.03
N CYS A 214 3.08 35.15 27.33
CA CYS A 214 2.08 35.61 28.30
C CYS A 214 1.78 37.09 28.04
N VAL A 215 1.35 37.39 26.83
CA VAL A 215 1.02 38.70 26.32
C VAL A 215 -0.49 38.73 26.31
N SER A 216 -1.04 39.75 26.93
CA SER A 216 -2.49 39.93 26.98
C SER A 216 -3.04 40.12 25.56
N ALA A 217 -4.31 39.78 25.35
CA ALA A 217 -4.92 39.85 24.01
C ALA A 217 -4.82 41.25 23.37
N HIS A 218 -4.86 42.32 24.17
CA HIS A 218 -4.75 43.70 23.68
C HIS A 218 -3.32 44.06 23.26
N GLU A 219 -2.31 43.59 24.01
CA GLU A 219 -0.90 43.76 23.64
C GLU A 219 -0.54 42.97 22.37
N LEU A 220 -1.11 41.78 22.17
CA LEU A 220 -0.94 41.00 20.94
C LEU A 220 -1.48 41.73 19.71
N VAL A 221 -2.63 42.40 19.84
CA VAL A 221 -3.20 43.23 18.78
C VAL A 221 -2.35 44.48 18.55
N GLY A 222 -1.85 45.12 19.61
CA GLY A 222 -0.91 46.25 19.53
C GLY A 222 0.36 45.87 18.79
N LEU A 223 1.00 44.78 19.18
CA LEU A 223 2.21 44.25 18.54
C LEU A 223 1.99 43.94 17.06
N ASN A 224 0.83 43.36 16.71
CA ASN A 224 0.51 43.05 15.31
C ASN A 224 0.33 44.33 14.47
N ARG A 225 -0.28 45.38 15.04
CA ARG A 225 -0.38 46.71 14.41
C ARG A 225 1.00 47.33 14.23
N ASP A 226 1.84 47.31 15.27
CA ASP A 226 3.19 47.89 15.21
C ASP A 226 4.07 47.16 14.19
N LEU A 227 3.99 45.83 14.13
CA LEU A 227 4.68 45.02 13.12
C LEU A 227 4.15 45.30 11.72
N SER A 228 2.83 45.48 11.55
CA SER A 228 2.23 45.82 10.26
C SER A 228 2.66 47.21 9.79
N VAL A 229 2.72 48.19 10.69
CA VAL A 229 3.18 49.55 10.39
C VAL A 229 4.66 49.55 10.02
N LYS A 230 5.51 48.83 10.77
CA LYS A 230 6.93 48.68 10.46
C LYS A 230 7.15 47.94 9.13
N ALA A 231 6.41 46.86 8.89
CA ALA A 231 6.49 46.12 7.63
C ALA A 231 6.10 46.97 6.41
N ASN A 232 5.14 47.89 6.56
CA ASN A 232 4.77 48.84 5.50
C ASN A 232 5.82 49.93 5.29
N GLN A 233 6.57 50.32 6.32
CA GLN A 233 7.68 51.29 6.21
C GLN A 233 8.94 50.65 5.60
N ASP A 234 9.18 49.36 5.88
CA ASP A 234 10.32 48.61 5.34
C ASP A 234 10.02 47.92 3.99
N GLY A 235 8.78 47.95 3.51
CA GLY A 235 8.36 47.30 2.26
C GLY A 235 9.14 47.78 1.03
N ASP A 236 9.43 49.07 0.95
CA ASP A 236 10.22 49.64 -0.15
C ASP A 236 11.72 49.33 -0.02
N ARG A 237 12.23 49.17 1.21
CA ARG A 237 13.63 48.81 1.48
C ARG A 237 13.90 47.34 1.18
N CYS A 238 12.98 46.44 1.55
CA CYS A 238 13.09 45.01 1.28
C CYS A 238 12.97 44.65 -0.20
N LEU A 239 12.35 45.50 -1.03
CA LEU A 239 12.35 45.36 -2.49
C LEU A 239 13.63 45.89 -3.13
N GLN A 240 14.27 46.91 -2.55
CA GLN A 240 15.50 47.51 -3.06
C GLN A 240 16.78 46.76 -2.64
N ASP A 241 16.83 46.14 -1.46
CA ASP A 241 17.99 45.37 -1.00
C ASP A 241 18.16 44.03 -1.73
N GLY A 242 17.24 43.71 -2.65
CA GLY A 242 17.30 42.52 -3.48
C GLY A 242 17.15 41.23 -2.67
N PRO A 243 16.53 40.18 -3.23
CA PRO A 243 16.62 38.87 -2.63
C PRO A 243 18.10 38.49 -2.64
N LEU A 244 18.72 38.38 -1.45
CA LEU A 244 19.97 37.66 -1.25
C LEU A 244 19.88 36.36 -2.05
N ARG A 245 20.55 36.35 -3.20
CA ARG A 245 20.68 35.19 -4.08
C ARG A 245 21.43 34.13 -3.28
N GLY A 246 20.72 33.26 -2.56
CA GLY A 246 21.40 32.21 -1.81
C GLY A 246 20.52 31.35 -0.93
N HIS A 247 19.56 31.92 -0.21
CA HIS A 247 18.74 31.11 0.70
C HIS A 247 17.37 30.80 0.09
N LYS A 248 17.34 29.72 -0.68
CA LYS A 248 16.11 29.00 -1.01
C LYS A 248 15.46 28.53 0.30
N PHE A 249 14.56 29.34 0.85
CA PHE A 249 13.58 28.84 1.80
C PHE A 249 12.76 27.74 1.11
N PRO A 250 12.64 26.54 1.71
CA PRO A 250 11.88 25.46 1.11
C PRO A 250 10.39 25.81 1.14
N ALA A 251 9.89 26.35 0.03
CA ALA A 251 8.47 26.49 -0.27
C ALA A 251 7.82 25.10 -0.47
N LYS A 252 7.74 24.28 0.58
CA LYS A 252 7.01 22.99 0.60
C LYS A 252 6.51 22.61 1.99
N GLU A 253 5.79 23.50 2.69
CA GLU A 253 4.89 23.08 3.79
C GLU A 253 3.49 23.74 3.75
N ALA A 254 3.11 24.38 2.65
CA ALA A 254 1.71 24.63 2.32
C ALA A 254 1.15 23.44 1.54
N GLY A 255 1.07 22.29 2.21
CA GLY A 255 0.45 21.06 1.71
C GLY A 255 -0.61 20.57 2.70
N TRP A 256 -1.42 21.49 3.20
CA TRP A 256 -2.64 21.20 3.95
C TRP A 256 -3.83 21.30 2.99
N PHE A 257 -3.96 20.32 2.09
CA PHE A 257 -5.22 19.87 1.46
C PHE A 257 -4.84 18.90 0.36
N GLU A 258 -4.87 17.61 0.66
CA GLU A 258 -5.12 16.46 -0.24
C GLU A 258 -4.82 15.18 0.57
N ASP A 259 -5.50 15.05 1.71
CA ASP A 259 -5.63 13.77 2.42
C ASP A 259 -7.02 13.20 2.12
N THR A 260 -7.42 13.26 0.85
CA THR A 260 -8.48 12.40 0.32
C THR A 260 -7.91 10.98 0.34
N ARG A 261 -8.26 10.25 1.41
CA ARG A 261 -7.98 8.82 1.56
C ARG A 261 -8.31 8.10 0.24
N PRO A 262 -7.35 7.47 -0.45
CA PRO A 262 -7.69 6.57 -1.56
C PRO A 262 -8.53 5.37 -1.07
N ASP A 263 -8.56 5.13 0.24
CA ASP A 263 -9.41 4.13 0.89
C ASP A 263 -10.90 4.53 0.94
N ALA A 264 -11.22 5.82 0.80
CA ALA A 264 -12.61 6.31 0.79
C ALA A 264 -13.27 6.19 -0.60
N VAL A 265 -12.48 6.21 -1.69
CA VAL A 265 -13.00 6.08 -3.06
C VAL A 265 -13.58 4.68 -3.29
N TRP A 266 -12.99 3.64 -2.70
CA TRP A 266 -13.53 2.28 -2.77
C TRP A 266 -14.75 2.05 -1.85
N MET A 267 -14.86 2.77 -0.72
CA MET A 267 -16.07 2.74 0.11
C MET A 267 -17.25 3.48 -0.53
N LEU A 268 -17.00 4.60 -1.22
CA LEU A 268 -18.05 5.34 -1.94
C LEU A 268 -18.57 4.60 -3.17
N PHE A 269 -17.74 3.80 -3.85
CA PHE A 269 -18.21 2.93 -4.94
C PHE A 269 -19.02 1.71 -4.44
N ALA A 270 -18.83 1.26 -3.20
CA ALA A 270 -19.62 0.18 -2.63
C ALA A 270 -21.02 0.64 -2.19
N ILE A 271 -21.18 1.90 -1.77
CA ILE A 271 -22.48 2.45 -1.31
C ILE A 271 -23.33 2.92 -2.50
N LYS A 272 -22.72 3.32 -3.62
CA LYS A 272 -23.47 3.81 -4.79
C LYS A 272 -24.11 2.70 -5.63
N SER A 273 -23.73 1.43 -5.42
CA SER A 273 -24.31 0.29 -6.13
C SER A 273 -25.55 -0.33 -5.44
N ASP A 274 -25.96 0.18 -4.28
CA ASP A 274 -27.15 -0.28 -3.55
C ASP A 274 -28.35 0.69 -3.71
N LEU A 275 -28.26 1.69 -4.61
CA LEU A 275 -29.27 2.75 -4.79
C LEU A 275 -29.84 2.89 -6.21
N GLU A 276 -29.51 1.97 -7.12
CA GLU A 276 -30.12 1.93 -8.46
C GLU A 276 -30.55 0.50 -8.79
N GLU A 277 -31.79 0.16 -8.45
CA GLU A 277 -32.76 -0.48 -9.34
C GLU A 277 -34.20 -0.33 -8.77
N PRO A 278 -35.23 -0.28 -9.62
CA PRO A 278 -36.59 0.22 -9.32
C PRO A 278 -37.49 -0.73 -8.51
#